data_AF-A0A1F8TFM3-F1
#
_entry.id   AF-A0A1F8TFM3-F1
#
_cell.length_a   1.000
_cell.length_b   1.000
_cell.length_c   1.000
_cell.angle_alpha   90.00
_cell.angle_beta   90.00
_cell.angle_gamma   90.00
#
_symmetry.space_group_name_H-M   'P 1'
#
loop_
_entity.id
_entity.type
_entity.pdbx_description
1 polymer ?
#
loop_
_entity_poly.entity_id
_entity_poly.type
_entity_poly.pdbx_seq_one_letter_code
_entity_poly.pdbx_strand_id
1 'polypeptide(L)'
;MQLLDAPLALIRAGLGNLAAYLAAHVLLCLVPAFAIAGAMTALIPKESVTQFLGRKAPKYVSYPAAALAGSVLAVCSCTIVPLFAGIYKKGAGIGPAMTFLFFAPAANILALVYTGGVIGPDLAFARLFLSLAFGIGIGMIMALIFRRSDVLHDQQTEDAFANRAGMKRGALVFLILLVALLLSGTLKIGLLTNTYAELSLPIAGLDRFQETLSQLVPFDPSRGEEGVTAQGAVLIALLLLIALSAWRGLDNVLEGFNAWTWVALTLVALTLLVAALGVDPGTGEVALRLTGKSVGVVLALAALWGVARRHLTAHELRDWMWESWRFVKQIFPLLIVGVFGVGVIRQLIRPEWIEALAGRNTLVGNLAGVAFGVFMYFPTLVEVPIAKMFLSLGMHRGPLLAYLMADPELSLQSILIVSAIIGKLKSWTYVAWVALFSTLAGLLYGLWVDGVNGWLILGYLAALLAVLAAGLWLASRRNGRQLASLPRASSHG
;
A
#
# COMPACT_ATOMS: atom_id res chain seq x y z
N MET A 1 -21.53 -31.30 -18.07
CA MET A 1 -21.73 -29.86 -17.83
C MET A 1 -21.00 -29.36 -16.57
N GLN A 2 -21.03 -30.05 -15.42
CA GLN A 2 -20.38 -29.58 -14.17
C GLN A 2 -18.85 -29.35 -14.18
N LEU A 3 -18.06 -29.98 -15.08
CA LEU A 3 -16.59 -29.85 -15.09
C LEU A 3 -16.06 -28.59 -15.79
N LEU A 4 -16.84 -27.97 -16.69
CA LEU A 4 -16.47 -26.71 -17.36
C LEU A 4 -16.97 -25.48 -16.59
N ASP A 5 -17.97 -25.64 -15.72
CA ASP A 5 -18.54 -24.55 -14.93
C ASP A 5 -17.60 -24.09 -13.81
N ALA A 6 -16.85 -25.02 -13.18
CA ALA A 6 -15.90 -24.70 -12.12
C ALA A 6 -14.74 -23.77 -12.56
N PRO A 7 -13.98 -24.03 -13.65
CA PRO A 7 -12.93 -23.13 -14.09
C PRO A 7 -13.47 -21.78 -14.60
N LEU A 8 -14.65 -21.78 -15.24
CA LEU A 8 -15.30 -20.54 -15.67
C LEU A 8 -15.76 -19.69 -14.48
N ALA A 9 -16.29 -20.32 -13.43
CA ALA A 9 -16.67 -19.63 -12.19
C ALA A 9 -15.44 -18.97 -11.53
N LEU A 10 -14.32 -19.68 -11.44
CA LEU A 10 -13.07 -19.14 -10.90
C LEU A 10 -12.54 -17.95 -11.71
N ILE A 11 -12.53 -18.05 -13.04
CA ILE A 11 -12.11 -16.93 -13.91
C ILE A 11 -13.03 -15.73 -13.75
N ARG A 12 -14.36 -15.95 -13.71
CA ARG A 12 -15.34 -14.87 -13.45
C ARG A 12 -15.12 -14.21 -12.09
N ALA A 13 -14.77 -14.98 -11.07
CA ALA A 13 -14.42 -14.46 -9.75
C ALA A 13 -13.20 -13.54 -9.80
N GLY A 14 -12.12 -13.99 -10.45
CA GLY A 14 -10.91 -13.21 -10.59
C GLY A 14 -11.16 -11.90 -11.36
N LEU A 15 -11.94 -11.97 -12.46
CA LEU A 15 -12.32 -10.79 -13.24
C LEU A 15 -13.24 -9.84 -12.48
N GLY A 16 -14.21 -10.38 -11.73
CA GLY A 16 -15.11 -9.61 -10.88
C GLY A 16 -14.36 -8.85 -9.80
N ASN A 17 -13.47 -9.54 -9.07
CA ASN A 17 -12.62 -8.91 -8.05
C ASN A 17 -11.71 -7.83 -8.64
N LEU A 18 -11.13 -8.08 -9.82
CA LEU A 18 -10.32 -7.09 -10.52
C LEU A 18 -11.14 -5.86 -10.92
N ALA A 19 -12.34 -6.05 -11.48
CA ALA A 19 -13.22 -4.96 -11.88
C ALA A 19 -13.65 -4.12 -10.67
N ALA A 20 -14.07 -4.78 -9.59
CA ALA A 20 -14.44 -4.13 -8.34
C ALA A 20 -13.28 -3.31 -7.75
N TYR A 21 -12.09 -3.92 -7.71
CA TYR A 21 -10.88 -3.26 -7.22
C TYR A 21 -10.50 -2.02 -8.05
N LEU A 22 -10.55 -2.13 -9.39
CA LEU A 22 -10.29 -1.01 -10.30
C LEU A 22 -11.34 0.12 -10.16
N ALA A 23 -12.60 -0.24 -9.96
CA ALA A 23 -13.71 0.68 -9.84
C ALA A 23 -13.71 1.45 -8.50
N ALA A 24 -13.53 0.76 -7.38
CA ALA A 24 -13.75 1.32 -6.05
C ALA A 24 -12.49 1.94 -5.44
N HIS A 25 -11.34 1.28 -5.60
CA HIS A 25 -10.18 1.56 -4.75
C HIS A 25 -9.00 2.15 -5.52
N VAL A 26 -8.79 1.80 -6.79
CA VAL A 26 -7.53 2.14 -7.50
C VAL A 26 -7.35 3.62 -7.79
N LEU A 27 -8.40 4.38 -8.08
CA LEU A 27 -8.22 5.65 -8.76
C LEU A 27 -7.82 6.81 -7.86
N LEU A 28 -8.55 7.02 -6.77
CA LEU A 28 -8.27 8.12 -5.85
C LEU A 28 -7.03 7.88 -4.98
N CYS A 29 -6.54 6.64 -4.89
CA CYS A 29 -5.35 6.33 -4.09
C CYS A 29 -4.12 6.01 -4.94
N LEU A 30 -4.24 5.14 -5.95
CA LEU A 30 -3.08 4.62 -6.70
C LEU A 30 -2.53 5.66 -7.66
N VAL A 31 -3.39 6.45 -8.33
CA VAL A 31 -2.94 7.49 -9.28
C VAL A 31 -2.14 8.58 -8.56
N PRO A 32 -2.61 9.18 -7.45
CA PRO A 32 -1.79 10.10 -6.67
C PRO A 32 -0.55 9.40 -6.09
N ALA A 33 -0.61 8.15 -5.65
CA ALA A 33 0.55 7.44 -5.11
C ALA A 33 1.67 7.25 -6.16
N PHE A 34 1.35 6.89 -7.41
CA PHE A 34 2.33 6.83 -8.49
C PHE A 34 2.89 8.20 -8.84
N ALA A 35 2.04 9.23 -8.85
CA ALA A 35 2.47 10.61 -9.06
C ALA A 35 3.41 11.09 -7.94
N ILE A 36 3.13 10.76 -6.69
CA ILE A 36 4.01 11.04 -5.53
C ILE A 36 5.32 10.26 -5.69
N ALA A 37 5.29 8.96 -5.97
CA ALA A 37 6.50 8.16 -6.15
C ALA A 37 7.40 8.72 -7.27
N GLY A 38 6.80 9.12 -8.39
CA GLY A 38 7.47 9.83 -9.47
C GLY A 38 8.04 11.17 -9.03
N ALA A 39 7.28 11.97 -8.27
CA ALA A 39 7.71 13.29 -7.78
C ALA A 39 8.85 13.16 -6.77
N MET A 40 8.80 12.15 -5.91
CA MET A 40 9.87 11.81 -4.99
C MET A 40 11.14 11.43 -5.75
N THR A 41 11.01 10.67 -6.84
CA THR A 41 12.15 10.24 -7.65
C THR A 41 12.70 11.36 -8.54
N ALA A 42 11.86 12.25 -9.06
CA ALA A 42 12.28 13.29 -10.00
C ALA A 42 12.65 14.60 -9.31
N LEU A 43 11.91 15.01 -8.28
CA LEU A 43 11.94 16.37 -7.75
C LEU A 43 12.62 16.49 -6.37
N ILE A 44 12.64 15.41 -5.58
CA ILE A 44 13.27 15.44 -4.24
C ILE A 44 14.78 15.19 -4.38
N PRO A 45 15.63 16.05 -3.79
CA PRO A 45 17.07 15.81 -3.73
C PRO A 45 17.37 14.64 -2.79
N LYS A 46 18.42 13.90 -3.11
CA LYS A 46 18.80 12.67 -2.39
C LYS A 46 18.94 12.95 -0.89
N GLU A 47 19.59 14.06 -0.56
CA GLU A 47 19.97 14.48 0.78
C GLU A 47 18.76 14.61 1.71
N SER A 48 17.62 15.07 1.20
CA SER A 48 16.39 15.19 2.00
C SER A 48 15.85 13.83 2.45
N VAL A 49 15.99 12.81 1.60
CA VAL A 49 15.60 11.43 1.95
C VAL A 49 16.67 10.78 2.82
N THR A 50 17.94 10.92 2.46
CA THR A 50 19.03 10.21 3.16
C THR A 50 19.42 10.82 4.50
N GLN A 51 19.13 12.09 4.75
CA GLN A 51 19.32 12.72 6.06
C GLN A 51 18.48 12.03 7.15
N PHE A 52 17.25 11.63 6.82
CA PHE A 52 16.36 10.96 7.76
C PHE A 52 16.35 9.44 7.57
N LEU A 53 16.25 8.95 6.33
CA LEU A 53 16.04 7.53 6.03
C LEU A 53 17.28 6.85 5.46
N GLY A 54 18.40 7.55 5.35
CA GLY A 54 19.62 7.02 4.75
C GLY A 54 20.31 5.99 5.62
N ARG A 55 21.14 5.16 4.99
CA ARG A 55 21.94 4.14 5.67
C ARG A 55 22.85 4.71 6.76
N LYS A 56 23.45 5.88 6.49
CA LYS A 56 24.39 6.57 7.39
C LYS A 56 23.68 7.38 8.48
N ALA A 57 22.35 7.57 8.38
CA ALA A 57 21.59 8.31 9.37
C ALA A 57 21.56 7.57 10.72
N PRO A 58 21.59 8.30 11.85
CA PRO A 58 21.51 7.68 13.17
C PRO A 58 20.23 6.87 13.31
N LYS A 59 20.35 5.63 13.80
CA LYS A 59 19.23 4.67 13.89
C LYS A 59 18.06 5.19 14.74
N TYR A 60 18.34 5.97 15.77
CA TYR A 60 17.31 6.58 16.62
C TYR A 60 16.52 7.68 15.92
N VAL A 61 17.00 8.20 14.78
CA VAL A 61 16.24 9.13 13.92
C VAL A 61 15.56 8.36 12.80
N SER A 62 16.29 7.47 12.12
CA SER A 62 15.81 6.89 10.87
C SER A 62 14.64 5.92 11.01
N TYR A 63 14.65 5.09 12.04
CA TYR A 63 13.58 4.13 12.28
C TYR A 63 12.29 4.81 12.78
N PRO A 64 12.33 5.73 13.78
CA PRO A 64 11.14 6.50 14.15
C PRO A 64 10.62 7.38 13.02
N ALA A 65 11.50 8.03 12.24
CA ALA A 65 11.07 8.83 11.09
C ALA A 65 10.35 7.98 10.04
N ALA A 66 10.87 6.79 9.73
CA ALA A 66 10.23 5.83 8.83
C ALA A 66 8.85 5.39 9.35
N ALA A 67 8.76 5.03 10.62
CA ALA A 67 7.50 4.62 11.24
C ALA A 67 6.47 5.75 11.24
N LEU A 68 6.85 6.96 11.67
CA LEU A 68 5.97 8.12 11.69
C LEU A 68 5.50 8.51 10.29
N ALA A 69 6.41 8.55 9.31
CA ALA A 69 6.05 8.83 7.93
C ALA A 69 5.05 7.80 7.38
N GLY A 70 5.23 6.53 7.71
CA GLY A 70 4.31 5.46 7.31
C GLY A 70 2.92 5.60 7.92
N SER A 71 2.84 5.76 9.23
CA SER A 71 1.57 5.84 9.96
C SER A 71 0.76 7.09 9.60
N VAL A 72 1.43 8.25 9.41
CA VAL A 72 0.75 9.52 9.07
C VAL A 72 0.15 9.51 7.67
N LEU A 73 0.77 8.83 6.71
CA LEU A 73 0.27 8.80 5.33
C LEU A 73 -1.03 8.00 5.17
N ALA A 74 -1.44 7.23 6.20
CA ALA A 74 -2.71 6.48 6.23
C ALA A 74 -2.96 5.67 4.93
N VAL A 75 -1.89 5.10 4.38
CA VAL A 75 -1.85 4.42 3.08
C VAL A 75 -2.06 2.91 3.22
N CYS A 76 -2.72 2.30 2.24
CA CYS A 76 -2.83 0.84 2.13
C CYS A 76 -1.61 0.23 1.42
N SER A 77 -1.54 -1.11 1.39
CA SER A 77 -0.44 -1.85 0.75
C SER A 77 -0.22 -1.48 -0.73
N CYS A 78 -1.28 -1.15 -1.45
CA CYS A 78 -1.21 -0.80 -2.87
C CYS A 78 -0.56 0.56 -3.11
N THR A 79 -0.67 1.47 -2.15
CA THR A 79 -0.09 2.82 -2.21
C THR A 79 1.27 2.94 -1.54
N ILE A 80 1.54 2.12 -0.51
CA ILE A 80 2.83 2.16 0.18
C ILE A 80 3.96 1.61 -0.68
N VAL A 81 3.71 0.59 -1.52
CA VAL A 81 4.78 -0.04 -2.30
C VAL A 81 5.38 0.92 -3.35
N PRO A 82 4.60 1.70 -4.12
CA PRO A 82 5.16 2.76 -4.97
C PRO A 82 5.95 3.82 -4.18
N LEU A 83 5.44 4.25 -3.02
CA LEU A 83 6.14 5.22 -2.17
C LEU A 83 7.46 4.67 -1.64
N PHE A 84 7.45 3.41 -1.18
CA PHE A 84 8.64 2.64 -0.81
C PHE A 84 9.64 2.58 -1.97
N ALA A 85 9.18 2.29 -3.19
CA ALA A 85 10.03 2.26 -4.38
C ALA A 85 10.68 3.63 -4.64
N GLY A 86 9.93 4.72 -4.48
CA GLY A 86 10.42 6.09 -4.60
C GLY A 86 11.52 6.43 -3.59
N ILE A 87 11.28 6.20 -2.29
CA ILE A 87 12.28 6.49 -1.25
C ILE A 87 13.51 5.59 -1.36
N TYR A 88 13.32 4.31 -1.70
CA TYR A 88 14.42 3.36 -1.81
C TYR A 88 15.30 3.69 -3.02
N LYS A 89 14.70 4.03 -4.18
CA LYS A 89 15.45 4.51 -5.36
C LYS A 89 16.21 5.82 -5.08
N LYS A 90 15.73 6.62 -4.13
CA LYS A 90 16.42 7.84 -3.63
C LYS A 90 17.48 7.59 -2.56
N GLY A 91 17.80 6.34 -2.26
CA GLY A 91 18.91 5.99 -1.37
C GLY A 91 18.54 5.85 0.10
N ALA A 92 17.24 5.74 0.42
CA ALA A 92 16.85 5.26 1.74
C ALA A 92 17.51 3.89 2.01
N GLY A 93 18.06 3.73 3.21
CA GLY A 93 18.65 2.46 3.61
C GLY A 93 17.60 1.36 3.65
N ILE A 94 17.97 0.13 3.33
CA ILE A 94 17.03 -1.00 3.29
C ILE A 94 16.29 -1.17 4.62
N GLY A 95 16.93 -0.88 5.76
CA GLY A 95 16.30 -1.00 7.08
C GLY A 95 15.13 -0.04 7.30
N PRO A 96 15.38 1.28 7.32
CA PRO A 96 14.31 2.28 7.40
C PRO A 96 13.24 2.12 6.31
N ALA A 97 13.64 1.74 5.09
CA ALA A 97 12.70 1.50 4.00
C ALA A 97 11.76 0.30 4.28
N MET A 98 12.26 -0.81 4.84
CA MET A 98 11.39 -1.93 5.26
C MET A 98 10.52 -1.58 6.46
N THR A 99 11.02 -0.79 7.41
CA THR A 99 10.21 -0.31 8.54
C THR A 99 9.06 0.56 8.04
N PHE A 100 9.31 1.47 7.09
CA PHE A 100 8.26 2.26 6.44
C PHE A 100 7.25 1.36 5.71
N LEU A 101 7.73 0.39 4.92
CA LEU A 101 6.89 -0.53 4.15
C LEU A 101 5.97 -1.37 5.03
N PHE A 102 6.48 -1.89 6.15
CA PHE A 102 5.71 -2.72 7.09
C PHE A 102 4.77 -1.89 7.96
N PHE A 103 5.28 -0.83 8.59
CA PHE A 103 4.54 -0.14 9.63
C PHE A 103 3.40 0.74 9.09
N ALA A 104 3.51 1.25 7.86
CA ALA A 104 2.52 2.15 7.28
C ALA A 104 1.10 1.55 7.22
N PRO A 105 0.89 0.35 6.63
CA PRO A 105 -0.42 -0.29 6.68
C PRO A 105 -0.73 -0.91 8.05
N ALA A 106 0.24 -1.54 8.73
CA ALA A 106 0.03 -2.20 10.02
C ALA A 106 -0.50 -1.24 11.11
N ALA A 107 0.01 -0.01 11.14
CA ALA A 107 -0.33 1.03 12.11
C ALA A 107 -0.98 2.26 11.45
N ASN A 108 -1.80 2.03 10.44
CA ASN A 108 -2.63 3.08 9.86
C ASN A 108 -3.60 3.62 10.92
N ILE A 109 -3.58 4.93 11.15
CA ILE A 109 -4.42 5.59 12.16
C ILE A 109 -5.92 5.28 11.99
N LEU A 110 -6.42 5.24 10.75
CA LEU A 110 -7.82 4.91 10.48
C LEU A 110 -8.14 3.45 10.81
N ALA A 111 -7.21 2.54 10.51
CA ALA A 111 -7.34 1.13 10.85
C ALA A 111 -7.35 0.92 12.36
N LEU A 112 -6.47 1.60 13.09
CA LEU A 112 -6.36 1.51 14.55
C LEU A 112 -7.60 2.07 15.24
N VAL A 113 -8.09 3.24 14.82
CA VAL A 113 -9.33 3.83 15.35
C VAL A 113 -10.52 2.91 15.07
N TYR A 114 -10.61 2.37 13.85
CA TYR A 114 -11.72 1.51 13.47
C TYR A 114 -11.66 0.13 14.17
N THR A 115 -10.46 -0.46 14.29
CA THR A 115 -10.23 -1.68 15.09
C THR A 115 -10.62 -1.46 16.55
N GLY A 116 -10.21 -0.33 17.13
CA GLY A 116 -10.53 0.03 18.50
C GLY A 116 -12.02 0.21 18.74
N GLY A 117 -12.73 0.84 17.79
CA GLY A 117 -14.17 1.08 17.88
C GLY A 117 -15.04 -0.15 17.59
N VAL A 118 -14.61 -1.03 16.69
CA VAL A 118 -15.43 -2.15 16.19
C VAL A 118 -15.14 -3.49 16.86
N ILE A 119 -13.87 -3.75 17.20
CA ILE A 119 -13.40 -5.04 17.74
C ILE A 119 -13.00 -4.93 19.21
N GLY A 120 -12.23 -3.89 19.55
CA GLY A 120 -11.82 -3.60 20.92
C GLY A 120 -10.55 -2.77 21.00
N PRO A 121 -10.46 -1.87 22.00
CA PRO A 121 -9.29 -1.00 22.18
C PRO A 121 -8.02 -1.77 22.54
N ASP A 122 -8.16 -2.89 23.25
CA ASP A 122 -7.07 -3.81 23.60
C ASP A 122 -6.34 -4.34 22.35
N LEU A 123 -7.09 -4.77 21.33
CA LEU A 123 -6.53 -5.23 20.06
C LEU A 123 -5.82 -4.10 19.30
N ALA A 124 -6.42 -2.89 19.29
CA ALA A 124 -5.84 -1.74 18.62
C ALA A 124 -4.50 -1.31 19.25
N PHE A 125 -4.41 -1.29 20.59
CA PHE A 125 -3.15 -1.02 21.28
C PHE A 125 -2.11 -2.11 21.00
N ALA A 126 -2.50 -3.39 21.09
CA ALA A 126 -1.61 -4.49 20.78
C ALA A 126 -1.07 -4.37 19.34
N ARG A 127 -1.95 -4.10 18.36
CA ARG A 127 -1.58 -3.86 16.96
C ARG A 127 -0.58 -2.72 16.82
N LEU A 128 -0.82 -1.56 17.44
CA LEU A 128 0.09 -0.42 17.38
C LEU A 128 1.48 -0.73 17.95
N PHE A 129 1.56 -1.25 19.18
CA PHE A 129 2.84 -1.48 19.85
C PHE A 129 3.64 -2.64 19.24
N LEU A 130 2.97 -3.75 18.90
CA LEU A 130 3.62 -4.91 18.30
C LEU A 130 4.07 -4.60 16.87
N SER A 131 3.26 -3.91 16.06
CA SER A 131 3.69 -3.51 14.72
C SER A 131 4.85 -2.51 14.75
N LEU A 132 4.91 -1.59 15.72
CA LEU A 132 6.04 -0.67 15.86
C LEU A 132 7.31 -1.42 16.23
N ALA A 133 7.25 -2.26 17.27
CA ALA A 133 8.39 -3.04 17.72
C ALA A 133 8.91 -3.98 16.63
N PHE A 134 8.01 -4.72 15.98
CA PHE A 134 8.38 -5.70 14.96
C PHE A 134 8.75 -5.04 13.63
N GLY A 135 8.11 -3.95 13.22
CA GLY A 135 8.51 -3.20 12.02
C GLY A 135 9.92 -2.63 12.11
N ILE A 136 10.30 -2.09 13.27
CA ILE A 136 11.68 -1.66 13.54
C ILE A 136 12.61 -2.88 13.60
N GLY A 137 12.19 -3.96 14.26
CA GLY A 137 12.93 -5.23 14.34
C GLY A 137 13.27 -5.80 12.97
N ILE A 138 12.26 -5.99 12.10
CA ILE A 138 12.39 -6.47 10.72
C ILE A 138 13.34 -5.58 9.94
N GLY A 139 13.18 -4.26 10.02
CA GLY A 139 14.07 -3.31 9.34
C GLY A 139 15.53 -3.41 9.82
N MET A 140 15.78 -3.59 11.11
CA MET A 140 17.14 -3.80 11.64
C MET A 140 17.75 -5.11 11.16
N ILE A 141 16.96 -6.20 11.17
CA ILE A 141 17.41 -7.51 10.68
C ILE A 141 17.76 -7.43 9.19
N MET A 142 16.89 -6.81 8.38
CA MET A 142 17.11 -6.63 6.95
C MET A 142 18.36 -5.79 6.66
N ALA A 143 18.59 -4.70 7.41
CA ALA A 143 19.80 -3.90 7.30
C ALA A 143 21.07 -4.68 7.65
N LEU A 144 21.00 -5.60 8.62
CA LEU A 144 22.14 -6.45 8.96
C LEU A 144 22.40 -7.51 7.90
N ILE A 145 21.39 -8.28 7.48
CA ILE A 145 21.54 -9.37 6.50
C ILE A 145 22.07 -8.82 5.17
N PHE A 146 21.49 -7.71 4.69
CA PHE A 146 21.78 -7.17 3.36
C PHE A 146 22.77 -6.01 3.37
N ARG A 147 23.56 -5.87 4.44
CA ARG A 147 24.50 -4.76 4.65
C ARG A 147 25.42 -4.50 3.47
N ARG A 148 25.95 -5.54 2.80
CA ARG A 148 26.82 -5.36 1.62
C ARG A 148 26.08 -4.74 0.44
N SER A 149 24.92 -5.30 0.08
CA SER A 149 24.11 -4.78 -1.02
C SER A 149 23.60 -3.37 -0.76
N ASP A 150 23.38 -3.03 0.50
CA ASP A 150 22.94 -1.70 0.93
C ASP A 150 24.11 -0.67 0.90
N VAL A 151 25.39 -1.09 1.01
CA VAL A 151 26.53 -0.20 0.70
C VAL A 151 26.56 0.13 -0.78
N LEU A 152 26.45 -0.91 -1.62
CA LEU A 152 26.53 -0.76 -3.07
C LEU A 152 25.39 0.12 -3.59
N HIS A 153 24.18 -0.06 -3.05
CA HIS A 153 23.03 0.77 -3.36
C HIS A 153 23.25 2.24 -2.97
N ASP A 154 23.81 2.50 -1.79
CA ASP A 154 24.12 3.85 -1.33
C ASP A 154 25.14 4.53 -2.27
N GLN A 155 26.22 3.83 -2.63
CA GLN A 155 27.26 4.30 -3.56
C GLN A 155 26.70 4.60 -4.95
N GLN A 156 25.97 3.66 -5.55
CA GLN A 156 25.33 3.87 -6.86
C GLN A 156 24.39 5.07 -6.86
N THR A 157 23.69 5.28 -5.76
CA THR A 157 22.79 6.43 -5.62
C THR A 157 23.58 7.72 -5.36
N GLU A 158 24.77 7.68 -4.71
CA GLU A 158 25.67 8.85 -4.61
C GLU A 158 26.13 9.27 -6.01
N ASP A 159 26.62 8.33 -6.82
CA ASP A 159 27.09 8.59 -8.19
C ASP A 159 25.97 9.13 -9.09
N ALA A 160 24.78 8.52 -9.03
CA ALA A 160 23.65 8.89 -9.89
C ALA A 160 23.04 10.27 -9.55
N PHE A 161 23.24 10.79 -8.32
CA PHE A 161 22.63 12.03 -7.85
C PHE A 161 23.63 13.11 -7.41
N ALA A 162 24.94 12.93 -7.64
CA ALA A 162 26.04 13.78 -7.16
C ALA A 162 25.94 15.28 -7.52
N ASN A 163 25.08 15.68 -8.46
CA ASN A 163 24.98 17.05 -8.99
C ASN A 163 23.62 17.73 -8.83
N ARG A 164 22.69 17.22 -8.00
CA ARG A 164 21.38 17.89 -7.81
C ARG A 164 21.40 18.84 -6.60
N ALA A 165 21.20 20.13 -6.88
CA ALA A 165 21.05 21.17 -5.86
C ALA A 165 19.89 20.89 -4.89
N GLY A 166 19.91 21.53 -3.72
CA GLY A 166 18.90 21.38 -2.68
C GLY A 166 17.46 21.63 -3.15
N MET A 167 16.51 21.15 -2.36
CA MET A 167 15.09 21.10 -2.73
C MET A 167 14.54 22.51 -3.00
N LYS A 168 14.10 22.75 -4.24
CA LYS A 168 13.38 23.99 -4.57
C LYS A 168 12.06 24.03 -3.81
N ARG A 169 11.70 25.20 -3.25
CA ARG A 169 10.42 25.39 -2.55
C ARG A 169 9.22 24.98 -3.42
N GLY A 170 9.28 25.24 -4.73
CA GLY A 170 8.26 24.82 -5.69
C GLY A 170 8.04 23.30 -5.75
N ALA A 171 9.11 22.51 -5.75
CA ALA A 171 9.05 21.05 -5.73
C ALA A 171 8.46 20.51 -4.42
N LEU A 172 8.81 21.12 -3.29
CA LEU A 172 8.25 20.76 -1.99
C LEU A 172 6.75 21.04 -1.94
N VAL A 173 6.32 22.24 -2.37
CA VAL A 173 4.89 22.59 -2.42
C VAL A 173 4.13 21.65 -3.36
N PHE A 174 4.69 21.34 -4.52
CA PHE A 174 4.10 20.38 -5.46
C PHE A 174 3.92 19.00 -4.83
N LEU A 175 4.93 18.48 -4.13
CA LEU A 175 4.85 17.21 -3.41
C LEU A 175 3.79 17.24 -2.30
N ILE A 176 3.74 18.30 -1.50
CA ILE A 176 2.74 18.46 -0.44
C ILE A 176 1.33 18.48 -1.03
N LEU A 177 1.13 19.15 -2.17
CA LEU A 177 -0.16 19.16 -2.86
C LEU A 177 -0.54 17.77 -3.41
N LEU A 178 0.42 16.96 -3.86
CA LEU A 178 0.16 15.58 -4.26
C LEU A 178 -0.25 14.71 -3.05
N VAL A 179 0.40 14.90 -1.91
CA VAL A 179 0.00 14.23 -0.65
C VAL A 179 -1.39 14.71 -0.21
N ALA A 180 -1.68 16.00 -0.31
CA ALA A 180 -3.01 16.54 -0.01
C ALA A 180 -4.08 15.97 -0.95
N LEU A 181 -3.78 15.81 -2.25
CA LEU A 181 -4.66 15.14 -3.21
C LEU A 181 -4.93 13.68 -2.81
N LEU A 182 -3.90 12.93 -2.44
CA LEU A 182 -4.03 11.55 -1.93
C LEU A 182 -4.92 11.51 -0.69
N LEU A 183 -4.64 12.34 0.31
CA LEU A 183 -5.37 12.41 1.57
C LEU A 183 -6.83 12.86 1.36
N SER A 184 -7.10 13.78 0.43
CA SER A 184 -8.47 14.20 0.09
C SER A 184 -9.30 13.03 -0.46
N GLY A 185 -8.68 12.09 -1.16
CA GLY A 185 -9.36 10.90 -1.69
C GLY A 185 -9.57 9.80 -0.63
N THR A 186 -8.60 9.62 0.28
CA THR A 186 -8.56 8.47 1.19
C THR A 186 -9.10 8.74 2.58
N LEU A 187 -9.00 9.97 3.10
CA LEU A 187 -9.42 10.28 4.47
C LEU A 187 -10.96 10.25 4.60
N LYS A 188 -11.43 9.47 5.57
CA LYS A 188 -12.85 9.37 5.97
C LYS A 188 -13.18 10.34 7.10
N ILE A 189 -12.97 11.63 6.88
CA ILE A 189 -13.31 12.68 7.84
C ILE A 189 -14.68 13.26 7.44
N GLY A 190 -15.52 13.62 8.42
CA GLY A 190 -16.84 14.22 8.17
C GLY A 190 -16.80 15.39 7.18
N LEU A 191 -15.82 16.29 7.34
CA LEU A 191 -15.60 17.42 6.41
C LEU A 191 -15.52 16.99 4.94
N LEU A 192 -14.84 15.88 4.65
CA LEU A 192 -14.66 15.38 3.29
C LEU A 192 -15.83 14.51 2.84
N THR A 193 -16.40 13.71 3.74
CA THR A 193 -17.45 12.73 3.42
C THR A 193 -18.87 13.31 3.37
N ASN A 194 -19.11 14.44 4.02
CA ASN A 194 -20.41 15.12 3.99
C ASN A 194 -20.73 15.64 2.58
N THR A 195 -22.00 15.51 2.20
CA THR A 195 -22.58 16.10 1.00
C THR A 195 -22.92 17.56 1.26
N TYR A 196 -22.43 18.46 0.42
CA TYR A 196 -22.69 19.90 0.52
C TYR A 196 -23.66 20.41 -0.54
N ALA A 197 -23.73 19.74 -1.69
CA ALA A 197 -24.70 20.00 -2.73
C ALA A 197 -25.08 18.69 -3.41
N GLU A 198 -26.32 18.61 -3.87
CA GLU A 198 -26.87 17.48 -4.60
C GLU A 198 -27.55 18.01 -5.86
N LEU A 199 -27.19 17.46 -7.02
CA LEU A 199 -27.81 17.79 -8.30
C LEU A 199 -28.45 16.52 -8.87
N SER A 200 -29.77 16.52 -9.03
CA SER A 200 -30.48 15.46 -9.75
C SER A 200 -30.48 15.75 -11.25
N LEU A 201 -29.94 14.82 -12.02
CA LEU A 201 -29.98 14.86 -13.49
C LEU A 201 -30.97 13.79 -14.00
N PRO A 202 -31.92 14.14 -14.88
CA PRO A 202 -32.86 13.19 -15.45
C PRO A 202 -32.17 12.34 -16.54
N ILE A 203 -31.35 11.38 -16.12
CA ILE A 203 -30.65 10.44 -17.00
C ILE A 203 -31.41 9.11 -17.00
N ALA A 204 -32.24 8.90 -18.01
CA ALA A 204 -32.98 7.66 -18.17
C ALA A 204 -32.04 6.49 -18.55
N GLY A 205 -32.23 5.32 -17.90
CA GLY A 205 -31.58 4.06 -18.28
C GLY A 205 -30.34 3.66 -17.48
N LEU A 206 -29.89 4.49 -16.52
CA LEU A 206 -28.77 4.12 -15.64
C LEU A 206 -29.10 2.92 -14.75
N ASP A 207 -30.37 2.78 -14.34
CA ASP A 207 -30.87 1.66 -13.54
C ASP A 207 -30.74 0.33 -14.28
N ARG A 208 -31.13 0.28 -15.57
CA ARG A 208 -30.98 -0.93 -16.41
C ARG A 208 -29.52 -1.30 -16.60
N PHE A 209 -28.65 -0.31 -16.74
CA PHE A 209 -27.21 -0.53 -16.84
C PHE A 209 -26.64 -1.07 -15.52
N GLN A 210 -27.05 -0.52 -14.37
CA GLN A 210 -26.66 -1.01 -13.04
C GLN A 210 -27.16 -2.44 -12.79
N GLU A 211 -28.38 -2.76 -13.22
CA GLU A 211 -28.94 -4.11 -13.13
C GLU A 211 -28.13 -5.10 -13.98
N THR A 212 -27.80 -4.71 -15.21
CA THR A 212 -26.92 -5.51 -16.09
C THR A 212 -25.56 -5.75 -15.45
N LEU A 213 -24.95 -4.73 -14.85
CA LEU A 213 -23.68 -4.86 -14.13
C LEU A 213 -23.78 -5.79 -12.91
N SER A 214 -24.88 -5.73 -12.16
CA SER A 214 -25.09 -6.60 -11.00
C SER A 214 -25.25 -8.09 -11.37
N GLN A 215 -25.75 -8.37 -12.58
CA GLN A 215 -25.79 -9.74 -13.12
C GLN A 215 -24.42 -10.22 -13.61
N LEU A 216 -23.59 -9.32 -14.15
CA LEU A 216 -22.25 -9.62 -14.66
C LEU A 216 -21.21 -9.80 -13.54
N VAL A 217 -21.27 -8.97 -12.49
CA VAL A 217 -20.40 -9.03 -11.31
C VAL A 217 -21.29 -9.01 -10.06
N PRO A 218 -21.74 -10.18 -9.58
CA PRO A 218 -22.58 -10.27 -8.40
C PRO A 218 -21.83 -9.77 -7.16
N PHE A 219 -22.56 -9.16 -6.23
CA PHE A 219 -22.06 -8.70 -4.94
C PHE A 219 -22.44 -9.71 -3.86
N ASP A 220 -21.44 -10.35 -3.24
CA ASP A 220 -21.63 -11.19 -2.06
C ASP A 220 -20.79 -10.66 -0.87
N PRO A 221 -21.42 -9.96 0.09
CA PRO A 221 -20.71 -9.42 1.24
C PRO A 221 -20.16 -10.50 2.17
N SER A 222 -20.71 -11.72 2.16
CA SER A 222 -20.21 -12.83 2.99
C SER A 222 -18.85 -13.35 2.52
N ARG A 223 -18.52 -13.10 1.24
CA ARG A 223 -17.24 -13.44 0.60
C ARG A 223 -16.30 -12.24 0.48
N GLY A 224 -16.73 -11.07 0.95
CA GLY A 224 -15.99 -9.81 0.81
C GLY A 224 -15.80 -9.38 -0.64
N GLU A 225 -16.74 -9.74 -1.52
CA GLU A 225 -16.78 -9.28 -2.91
C GLU A 225 -17.41 -7.88 -2.95
N GLU A 226 -16.81 -6.95 -3.68
CA GLU A 226 -17.38 -5.63 -3.97
C GLU A 226 -18.04 -5.69 -5.36
N GLY A 227 -19.26 -5.17 -5.53
CA GLY A 227 -19.92 -5.10 -6.83
C GLY A 227 -19.37 -3.96 -7.70
N VAL A 228 -19.65 -3.99 -9.00
CA VAL A 228 -19.29 -2.87 -9.90
C VAL A 228 -20.47 -1.92 -10.05
N THR A 229 -20.28 -0.66 -9.68
CA THR A 229 -21.27 0.40 -9.89
C THR A 229 -21.20 0.94 -11.32
N ALA A 230 -22.26 1.60 -11.78
CA ALA A 230 -22.28 2.29 -13.08
C ALA A 230 -21.15 3.32 -13.19
N GLN A 231 -20.92 4.08 -12.11
CA GLN A 231 -19.76 4.98 -11.98
C GLN A 231 -18.45 4.19 -12.08
N GLY A 232 -18.34 3.05 -11.40
CA GLY A 232 -17.19 2.15 -11.48
C GLY A 232 -16.88 1.68 -12.89
N ALA A 233 -17.90 1.34 -13.69
CA ALA A 233 -17.72 0.96 -15.10
C ALA A 233 -17.18 2.12 -15.95
N VAL A 234 -17.69 3.34 -15.75
CA VAL A 234 -17.16 4.56 -16.40
C VAL A 234 -15.70 4.79 -16.02
N LEU A 235 -15.35 4.61 -14.74
CA LEU A 235 -13.99 4.75 -14.23
C LEU A 235 -13.03 3.70 -14.84
N ILE A 236 -13.47 2.45 -15.01
CA ILE A 236 -12.69 1.41 -15.70
C ILE A 236 -12.47 1.80 -17.17
N ALA A 237 -13.49 2.30 -17.86
CA ALA A 237 -13.36 2.75 -19.24
C ALA A 237 -12.35 3.92 -19.37
N LEU A 238 -12.42 4.90 -18.46
CA LEU A 238 -11.46 6.00 -18.40
C LEU A 238 -10.03 5.51 -18.12
N LEU A 239 -9.86 4.52 -17.24
CA LEU A 239 -8.56 3.88 -16.99
C LEU A 239 -7.96 3.24 -18.24
N LEU A 240 -8.77 2.54 -19.05
CA LEU A 240 -8.31 1.96 -20.30
C LEU A 240 -7.89 3.04 -21.30
N LEU A 241 -8.64 4.14 -21.39
CA LEU A 241 -8.28 5.29 -22.22
C LEU A 241 -6.99 5.97 -21.73
N ILE A 242 -6.80 6.09 -20.41
CA ILE A 242 -5.55 6.57 -19.81
C ILE A 242 -4.41 5.64 -20.21
N ALA A 243 -4.57 4.31 -20.09
CA ALA A 243 -3.51 3.37 -20.44
C ALA A 243 -3.07 3.50 -21.91
N LEU A 244 -4.04 3.59 -22.83
CA LEU A 244 -3.77 3.76 -24.27
C LEU A 244 -3.11 5.11 -24.59
N SER A 245 -3.62 6.20 -24.02
CA SER A 245 -3.08 7.55 -24.26
C SER A 245 -1.72 7.76 -23.58
N ALA A 246 -1.54 7.25 -22.37
CA ALA A 246 -0.27 7.31 -21.63
C ALA A 246 0.83 6.49 -22.31
N TRP A 247 0.50 5.35 -22.90
CA TRP A 247 1.50 4.58 -23.65
C TRP A 247 2.01 5.35 -24.88
N ARG A 248 1.17 6.12 -25.57
CA ARG A 248 1.63 6.97 -26.69
C ARG A 248 2.24 8.30 -26.23
N GLY A 249 1.79 8.83 -25.10
CA GLY A 249 2.12 10.16 -24.61
C GLY A 249 3.28 10.19 -23.61
N LEU A 250 3.18 9.42 -22.53
CA LEU A 250 4.15 9.41 -21.44
C LEU A 250 5.42 8.62 -21.77
N ASP A 251 5.36 7.68 -22.72
CA ASP A 251 6.51 6.85 -23.06
C ASP A 251 7.63 7.63 -23.75
N ASN A 252 7.25 8.65 -24.54
CA ASN A 252 8.17 9.53 -25.25
C ASN A 252 8.27 10.92 -24.59
N VAL A 253 7.82 11.08 -23.34
CA VAL A 253 7.72 12.40 -22.69
C VAL A 253 9.08 13.08 -22.51
N LEU A 254 10.16 12.31 -22.47
CA LEU A 254 11.52 12.86 -22.38
C LEU A 254 11.93 13.62 -23.66
N GLU A 255 11.45 13.20 -24.82
CA GLU A 255 11.72 13.85 -26.12
C GLU A 255 10.95 15.18 -26.24
N GLY A 256 9.81 15.31 -25.55
CA GLY A 256 8.99 16.52 -25.54
C GLY A 256 7.54 16.21 -25.17
N PHE A 257 6.75 17.26 -24.93
CA PHE A 257 5.31 17.10 -24.70
C PHE A 257 4.59 16.94 -26.04
N ASN A 258 3.85 15.84 -26.22
CA ASN A 258 3.02 15.62 -27.39
C ASN A 258 1.52 15.75 -27.04
N ALA A 259 0.63 15.72 -28.05
CA ALA A 259 -0.81 15.83 -27.82
C ALA A 259 -1.34 14.70 -26.91
N TRP A 260 -0.82 13.48 -27.06
CA TRP A 260 -1.21 12.33 -26.24
C TRP A 260 -0.80 12.49 -24.77
N THR A 261 0.30 13.19 -24.49
CA THR A 261 0.72 13.55 -23.13
C THR A 261 -0.36 14.38 -22.43
N TRP A 262 -0.88 15.41 -23.11
CA TRP A 262 -1.93 16.27 -22.57
C TRP A 262 -3.28 15.54 -22.47
N VAL A 263 -3.61 14.69 -23.45
CA VAL A 263 -4.80 13.83 -23.38
C VAL A 263 -4.73 12.91 -22.17
N ALA A 264 -3.60 12.24 -21.93
CA ALA A 264 -3.42 11.37 -20.78
C ALA A 264 -3.58 12.13 -19.45
N LEU A 265 -2.94 13.30 -19.30
CA LEU A 265 -3.09 14.13 -18.10
C LEU A 265 -4.52 14.62 -17.88
N THR A 266 -5.22 14.99 -18.96
CA THR A 266 -6.61 15.44 -18.91
C THR A 266 -7.53 14.29 -18.50
N LEU A 267 -7.32 13.10 -19.06
CA LEU A 267 -8.06 11.90 -18.67
C LEU A 267 -7.79 11.51 -17.21
N VAL A 268 -6.54 11.63 -16.74
CA VAL A 268 -6.21 11.41 -15.32
C VAL A 268 -6.96 12.38 -14.42
N ALA A 269 -6.93 13.69 -14.73
CA ALA A 269 -7.65 14.70 -13.96
C ALA A 269 -9.16 14.43 -13.98
N LEU A 270 -9.73 14.17 -15.16
CA LEU A 270 -11.15 13.83 -15.33
C LEU A 270 -11.52 12.59 -14.51
N THR A 271 -10.68 11.57 -14.51
CA THR A 271 -10.94 10.32 -13.77
C THR A 271 -10.94 10.56 -12.27
N LEU A 272 -10.01 11.37 -11.75
CA LEU A 272 -10.00 11.74 -10.33
C LEU A 272 -11.24 12.56 -9.95
N LEU A 273 -11.69 13.47 -10.83
CA LEU A 273 -12.91 14.25 -10.62
C LEU A 273 -14.15 13.35 -10.60
N VAL A 274 -14.31 12.47 -11.59
CA VAL A 274 -15.41 11.51 -11.65
C VAL A 274 -15.39 10.57 -10.45
N ALA A 275 -14.22 10.11 -10.01
CA ALA A 275 -14.12 9.22 -8.85
C ALA A 275 -14.43 9.94 -7.52
N ALA A 276 -14.18 11.25 -7.43
CA ALA A 276 -14.45 12.03 -6.22
C ALA A 276 -15.93 12.46 -6.08
N LEU A 277 -16.69 12.43 -7.17
CA LEU A 277 -18.14 12.67 -7.16
C LEU A 277 -18.87 11.47 -6.55
N GLY A 278 -19.83 11.74 -5.67
CA GLY A 278 -20.78 10.70 -5.24
C GLY A 278 -21.88 10.57 -6.29
N VAL A 279 -22.10 9.35 -6.80
CA VAL A 279 -23.19 9.09 -7.75
C VAL A 279 -24.15 8.09 -7.12
N ASP A 280 -25.41 8.48 -6.95
CA ASP A 280 -26.47 7.60 -6.47
C ASP A 280 -27.48 7.37 -7.62
N PRO A 281 -27.57 6.15 -8.18
CA PRO A 281 -28.55 5.84 -9.23
C PRO A 281 -29.94 5.73 -8.61
N GLY A 282 -30.83 6.68 -8.92
CA GLY A 282 -32.24 6.65 -8.58
C GLY A 282 -33.10 6.33 -9.80
N THR A 283 -34.36 5.95 -9.56
CA THR A 283 -35.31 5.57 -10.62
C THR A 283 -35.60 6.74 -11.56
N GLY A 284 -34.94 6.78 -12.72
CA GLY A 284 -35.08 7.84 -13.72
C GLY A 284 -34.36 9.16 -13.43
N GLU A 285 -33.71 9.28 -12.27
CA GLU A 285 -32.91 10.45 -11.88
C GLU A 285 -31.59 9.99 -11.26
N VAL A 286 -30.49 10.63 -11.64
CA VAL A 286 -29.17 10.37 -11.06
C VAL A 286 -28.80 11.53 -10.15
N ALA A 287 -28.65 11.25 -8.86
CA ALA A 287 -28.22 12.25 -7.88
C ALA A 287 -26.70 12.34 -7.85
N LEU A 288 -26.15 13.46 -8.30
CA LEU A 288 -24.74 13.81 -8.18
C LEU A 288 -24.52 14.54 -6.85
N ARG A 289 -23.84 13.88 -5.92
CA ARG A 289 -23.47 14.41 -4.61
C ARG A 289 -22.09 15.04 -4.68
N LEU A 290 -22.06 16.36 -4.53
CA LEU A 290 -20.84 17.13 -4.33
C LEU A 290 -20.45 17.03 -2.85
N THR A 291 -19.48 16.16 -2.59
CA THR A 291 -18.92 15.95 -1.26
C THR A 291 -17.71 16.86 -1.04
N GLY A 292 -17.30 17.02 0.23
CA GLY A 292 -16.04 17.71 0.54
C GLY A 292 -14.83 17.10 -0.18
N LYS A 293 -14.84 15.79 -0.47
CA LYS A 293 -13.83 15.11 -1.29
C LYS A 293 -13.77 15.67 -2.70
N SER A 294 -14.91 15.83 -3.39
CA SER A 294 -14.93 16.40 -4.74
C SER A 294 -14.36 17.83 -4.77
N VAL A 295 -14.67 18.65 -3.76
CA VAL A 295 -14.12 20.00 -3.64
C VAL A 295 -12.61 19.94 -3.39
N GLY A 296 -12.16 19.09 -2.46
CA GLY A 296 -10.74 18.93 -2.15
C GLY A 296 -9.92 18.45 -3.35
N VAL A 297 -10.43 17.51 -4.14
CA VAL A 297 -9.78 17.04 -5.37
C VAL A 297 -9.71 18.14 -6.43
N VAL A 298 -10.80 18.90 -6.66
CA VAL A 298 -10.79 20.04 -7.59
C VAL A 298 -9.75 21.08 -7.19
N LEU A 299 -9.75 21.49 -5.92
CA LEU A 299 -8.81 22.48 -5.40
C LEU A 299 -7.36 21.99 -5.49
N ALA A 300 -7.11 20.73 -5.15
CA ALA A 300 -5.78 20.14 -5.24
C ALA A 300 -5.29 20.05 -6.69
N LEU A 301 -6.14 19.62 -7.64
CA LEU A 301 -5.78 19.59 -9.06
C LEU A 301 -5.51 20.99 -9.63
N ALA A 302 -6.34 21.98 -9.29
CA ALA A 302 -6.13 23.36 -9.70
C ALA A 302 -4.84 23.96 -9.12
N ALA A 303 -4.55 23.70 -7.85
CA ALA A 303 -3.32 24.13 -7.19
C ALA A 303 -2.08 23.43 -7.79
N LEU A 304 -2.15 22.12 -8.03
CA LEU A 304 -1.09 21.35 -8.67
C LEU A 304 -0.77 21.89 -10.06
N TRP A 305 -1.80 22.18 -10.86
CA TRP A 305 -1.65 22.78 -12.17
C TRP A 305 -0.97 24.16 -12.11
N GLY A 306 -1.42 25.01 -11.18
CA GLY A 306 -0.85 26.34 -10.97
C GLY A 306 0.62 26.28 -10.55
N VAL A 307 0.97 25.40 -9.60
CA VAL A 307 2.34 25.22 -9.12
C VAL A 307 3.23 24.59 -10.19
N ALA A 308 2.75 23.56 -10.90
CA ALA A 308 3.48 22.92 -11.99
C ALA A 308 3.87 23.92 -13.07
N ARG A 309 2.94 24.80 -13.50
CA ARG A 309 3.21 25.80 -14.54
C ARG A 309 4.10 26.95 -14.09
N ARG A 310 4.02 27.36 -12.81
CA ARG A 310 4.75 28.54 -12.30
C ARG A 310 6.11 28.22 -11.70
N HIS A 311 6.26 27.03 -11.12
CA HIS A 311 7.42 26.72 -10.28
C HIS A 311 8.25 25.53 -10.74
N LEU A 312 7.75 24.69 -11.64
CA LEU A 312 8.51 23.56 -12.19
C LEU A 312 8.95 23.86 -13.63
N THR A 313 10.19 23.49 -13.94
CA THR A 313 10.72 23.58 -15.29
C THR A 313 10.15 22.47 -16.19
N ALA A 314 10.16 22.68 -17.50
CA ALA A 314 9.73 21.66 -18.46
C ALA A 314 10.53 20.35 -18.34
N HIS A 315 11.81 20.41 -17.94
CA HIS A 315 12.60 19.21 -17.69
C HIS A 315 12.16 18.46 -16.43
N GLU A 316 11.96 19.18 -15.31
CA GLU A 316 11.45 18.60 -14.05
C GLU A 316 10.07 17.95 -14.23
N LEU A 317 9.18 18.57 -15.01
CA LEU A 317 7.87 18.00 -15.33
C LEU A 317 8.00 16.73 -16.18
N ARG A 318 8.87 16.72 -17.19
CA ARG A 318 9.11 15.52 -18.02
C ARG A 318 9.69 14.37 -17.20
N ASP A 319 10.69 14.64 -16.36
CA ASP A 319 11.28 13.66 -15.44
C ASP A 319 10.22 13.09 -14.50
N TRP A 320 9.39 13.95 -13.90
CA TRP A 320 8.30 13.55 -13.01
C TRP A 320 7.30 12.63 -13.70
N MET A 321 6.84 13.00 -14.89
CA MET A 321 5.86 12.24 -15.67
C MET A 321 6.43 10.89 -16.12
N TRP A 322 7.68 10.87 -16.58
CA TRP A 322 8.37 9.65 -16.97
C TRP A 322 8.56 8.71 -15.77
N GLU A 323 9.03 9.21 -14.64
CA GLU A 323 9.22 8.39 -13.44
C GLU A 323 7.90 7.83 -12.91
N SER A 324 6.83 8.63 -12.94
CA SER A 324 5.48 8.19 -12.60
C SER A 324 5.02 7.06 -13.55
N TRP A 325 5.18 7.24 -14.86
CA TRP A 325 4.83 6.25 -15.88
C TRP A 325 5.66 4.97 -15.77
N ARG A 326 6.95 5.09 -15.46
CA ARG A 326 7.84 3.95 -15.22
C ARG A 326 7.36 3.10 -14.05
N PHE A 327 6.95 3.73 -12.94
CA PHE A 327 6.36 2.99 -11.82
C PHE A 327 5.03 2.34 -12.20
N VAL A 328 4.18 3.00 -12.98
CA VAL A 328 2.95 2.39 -13.51
C VAL A 328 3.27 1.13 -14.33
N LYS A 329 4.17 1.22 -15.32
CA LYS A 329 4.59 0.07 -16.15
C LYS A 329 5.19 -1.08 -15.33
N GLN A 330 5.90 -0.77 -14.25
CA GLN A 330 6.55 -1.76 -13.41
C GLN A 330 5.57 -2.44 -12.42
N ILE A 331 4.70 -1.66 -11.79
CA ILE A 331 3.91 -2.09 -10.63
C ILE A 331 2.49 -2.52 -11.04
N PHE A 332 1.85 -1.79 -11.96
CA PHE A 332 0.44 -1.98 -12.29
C PHE A 332 0.12 -3.35 -12.92
N PRO A 333 0.93 -3.91 -13.85
CA PRO A 333 0.67 -5.25 -14.39
C PRO A 333 0.76 -6.34 -13.32
N LEU A 334 1.74 -6.24 -12.41
CA LEU A 334 1.90 -7.17 -11.28
C LEU A 334 0.71 -7.07 -10.32
N LEU A 335 0.20 -5.86 -10.10
CA LEU A 335 -0.98 -5.61 -9.30
C LEU A 335 -2.24 -6.26 -9.92
N ILE A 336 -2.44 -6.15 -11.23
CA ILE A 336 -3.56 -6.81 -11.92
C ILE A 336 -3.52 -8.32 -11.72
N VAL A 337 -2.36 -8.94 -11.94
CA VAL A 337 -2.18 -10.39 -11.78
C VAL A 337 -2.42 -10.82 -10.34
N GLY A 338 -1.89 -10.06 -9.37
CA GLY A 338 -2.09 -10.33 -7.94
C GLY A 338 -3.56 -10.24 -7.51
N VAL A 339 -4.25 -9.16 -7.88
CA VAL A 339 -5.67 -8.95 -7.53
C VAL A 339 -6.58 -9.99 -8.20
N PHE A 340 -6.32 -10.34 -9.46
CA PHE A 340 -7.02 -11.43 -10.14
C PHE A 340 -6.81 -12.76 -9.41
N GLY A 341 -5.56 -13.10 -9.09
CA GLY A 341 -5.21 -14.34 -8.39
C GLY A 341 -5.87 -14.45 -7.01
N VAL A 342 -5.88 -13.37 -6.24
CA VAL A 342 -6.59 -13.31 -4.95
C VAL A 342 -8.09 -13.54 -5.14
N GLY A 343 -8.72 -12.95 -6.15
CA GLY A 343 -10.14 -13.16 -6.45
C GLY A 343 -10.49 -14.63 -6.77
N VAL A 344 -9.61 -15.31 -7.51
CA VAL A 344 -9.73 -16.76 -7.78
C VAL A 344 -9.62 -17.57 -6.50
N ILE A 345 -8.61 -17.27 -5.67
CA ILE A 345 -8.32 -18.04 -4.45
C ILE A 345 -9.42 -17.87 -3.40
N ARG A 346 -10.01 -16.67 -3.27
CA ARG A 346 -11.10 -16.41 -2.32
C ARG A 346 -12.29 -17.35 -2.50
N GLN A 347 -12.61 -17.79 -3.73
CA GLN A 347 -13.70 -18.75 -3.96
C GLN A 347 -13.43 -20.15 -3.40
N LEU A 348 -12.16 -20.47 -3.12
CA LEU A 348 -11.76 -21.76 -2.58
C LEU A 348 -11.82 -21.80 -1.05
N ILE A 349 -11.94 -20.64 -0.39
CA ILE A 349 -11.87 -20.54 1.07
C ILE A 349 -13.27 -20.75 1.66
N ARG A 350 -13.38 -21.74 2.54
CA ARG A 350 -14.63 -22.04 3.25
C ARG A 350 -14.63 -21.47 4.67
N PRO A 351 -15.73 -20.88 5.15
CA PRO A 351 -15.85 -20.35 6.51
C PRO A 351 -15.50 -21.37 7.60
N GLU A 352 -15.86 -22.65 7.40
CA GLU A 352 -15.61 -23.73 8.37
C GLU A 352 -14.12 -23.93 8.69
N TRP A 353 -13.22 -23.59 7.76
CA TRP A 353 -11.77 -23.73 7.98
C TRP A 353 -11.23 -22.70 8.96
N ILE A 354 -11.90 -21.56 9.09
CA ILE A 354 -11.47 -20.46 9.95
C ILE A 354 -11.56 -20.88 11.41
N GLU A 355 -12.69 -21.45 11.83
CA GLU A 355 -12.85 -21.97 13.19
C GLU A 355 -11.92 -23.17 13.45
N ALA A 356 -11.86 -24.12 12.51
CA ALA A 356 -11.09 -25.36 12.67
C ALA A 356 -9.58 -25.12 12.82
N LEU A 357 -9.01 -24.19 12.04
CA LEU A 357 -7.57 -23.90 12.05
C LEU A 357 -7.21 -22.81 13.05
N ALA A 358 -8.03 -21.76 13.16
CA ALA A 358 -7.69 -20.52 13.88
C ALA A 358 -8.60 -20.24 15.09
N GLY A 359 -9.43 -21.19 15.53
CA GLY A 359 -10.32 -21.04 16.69
C GLY A 359 -9.64 -21.07 18.07
N ARG A 360 -8.32 -21.35 18.13
CA ARG A 360 -7.54 -21.33 19.39
C ARG A 360 -6.21 -20.62 19.21
N ASN A 361 -5.67 -20.07 20.28
CA ASN A 361 -4.33 -19.49 20.29
C ASN A 361 -3.22 -20.56 20.27
N THR A 362 -2.93 -21.09 19.08
CA THR A 362 -1.84 -22.05 18.88
C THR A 362 -0.88 -21.55 17.81
N LEU A 363 0.31 -22.16 17.71
CA LEU A 363 1.25 -21.84 16.63
C LEU A 363 0.60 -22.07 15.26
N VAL A 364 -0.12 -23.18 15.10
CA VAL A 364 -0.84 -23.51 13.86
C VAL A 364 -1.95 -22.50 13.59
N GLY A 365 -2.72 -22.09 14.60
CA GLY A 365 -3.77 -21.09 14.42
C GLY A 365 -3.24 -19.73 14.01
N ASN A 366 -2.12 -19.29 14.60
CA ASN A 366 -1.50 -18.03 14.21
C ASN A 366 -0.86 -18.08 12.82
N LEU A 367 -0.22 -19.20 12.46
CA LEU A 367 0.26 -19.44 11.09
C LEU A 367 -0.88 -19.47 10.08
N ALA A 368 -2.04 -20.05 10.45
CA ALA A 368 -3.24 -20.01 9.62
C ALA A 368 -3.74 -18.56 9.45
N GLY A 369 -3.74 -17.75 10.52
CA GLY A 369 -4.02 -16.32 10.44
C GLY A 369 -3.11 -15.58 9.46
N VAL A 370 -1.80 -15.83 9.51
CA VAL A 370 -0.83 -15.27 8.55
C VAL A 370 -1.13 -15.74 7.13
N ALA A 371 -1.41 -17.03 6.93
CA ALA A 371 -1.74 -17.58 5.62
C ALA A 371 -3.04 -16.98 5.06
N PHE A 372 -4.06 -16.78 5.90
CA PHE A 372 -5.26 -16.04 5.51
C PHE A 372 -4.92 -14.62 5.11
N GLY A 373 -4.02 -13.92 5.80
CA GLY A 373 -3.57 -12.57 5.40
C GLY A 373 -2.92 -12.54 4.01
N VAL A 374 -2.06 -13.53 3.71
CA VAL A 374 -1.39 -13.64 2.40
C VAL A 374 -2.39 -13.75 1.24
N PHE A 375 -3.48 -14.51 1.43
CA PHE A 375 -4.42 -14.87 0.35
C PHE A 375 -5.74 -14.11 0.38
N MET A 376 -6.17 -13.61 1.53
CA MET A 376 -7.43 -12.90 1.73
C MET A 376 -7.16 -11.41 1.88
N TYR A 377 -6.33 -10.83 1.01
CA TYR A 377 -5.97 -9.41 1.14
C TYR A 377 -7.21 -8.52 1.09
N PHE A 378 -7.45 -7.67 2.08
CA PHE A 378 -8.52 -6.67 2.03
C PHE A 378 -8.00 -5.23 2.11
N PRO A 379 -8.65 -4.27 1.44
CA PRO A 379 -8.39 -2.86 1.72
C PRO A 379 -8.62 -2.56 3.20
N THR A 380 -7.77 -1.70 3.78
CA THR A 380 -7.74 -1.38 5.22
C THR A 380 -9.12 -1.03 5.82
N LEU A 381 -10.02 -0.46 5.02
CA LEU A 381 -11.37 -0.06 5.45
C LEU A 381 -12.35 -1.23 5.54
N VAL A 382 -12.10 -2.31 4.81
CA VAL A 382 -12.89 -3.55 4.76
C VAL A 382 -12.24 -4.65 5.61
N GLU A 383 -10.95 -4.48 5.95
CA GLU A 383 -10.20 -5.38 6.82
C GLU A 383 -10.87 -5.56 8.20
N VAL A 384 -11.27 -4.47 8.87
CA VAL A 384 -11.83 -4.53 10.23
C VAL A 384 -13.22 -5.20 10.30
N PRO A 385 -14.20 -4.91 9.40
CA PRO A 385 -15.48 -5.60 9.39
C PRO A 385 -15.32 -7.09 9.09
N ILE A 386 -14.41 -7.46 8.19
CA ILE A 386 -14.09 -8.86 7.90
C ILE A 386 -13.42 -9.53 9.10
N ALA A 387 -12.50 -8.85 9.77
CA ALA A 387 -11.91 -9.34 11.01
C ALA A 387 -12.96 -9.58 12.10
N LYS A 388 -13.96 -8.69 12.22
CA LYS A 388 -15.11 -8.90 13.11
C LYS A 388 -15.96 -10.10 12.67
N MET A 389 -16.14 -10.30 11.36
CA MET A 389 -16.82 -11.49 10.83
C MET A 389 -16.07 -12.77 11.22
N PHE A 390 -14.75 -12.82 11.07
CA PHE A 390 -13.95 -13.98 11.49
C PHE A 390 -14.09 -14.28 12.98
N LEU A 391 -14.12 -13.24 13.83
CA LEU A 391 -14.42 -13.42 15.25
C LEU A 391 -15.83 -14.01 15.47
N SER A 392 -16.83 -13.55 14.73
CA SER A 392 -18.19 -14.10 14.83
C SER A 392 -18.31 -15.54 14.33
N LEU A 393 -17.38 -15.97 13.46
CA LEU A 393 -17.24 -17.35 12.99
C LEU A 393 -16.34 -18.21 13.91
N GLY A 394 -15.98 -17.71 15.09
CA GLY A 394 -15.23 -18.48 16.09
C GLY A 394 -13.70 -18.36 16.00
N MET A 395 -13.16 -17.47 15.17
CA MET A 395 -11.71 -17.25 15.13
C MET A 395 -11.20 -16.63 16.44
N HIS A 396 -10.05 -17.11 16.93
CA HIS A 396 -9.46 -16.60 18.15
C HIS A 396 -8.80 -15.23 17.93
N ARG A 397 -8.82 -14.36 18.96
CA ARG A 397 -8.27 -12.99 18.90
C ARG A 397 -6.77 -12.94 18.62
N GLY A 398 -6.01 -13.97 19.05
CA GLY A 398 -4.58 -14.14 18.74
C GLY A 398 -4.30 -14.29 17.24
N PRO A 399 -4.76 -15.39 16.60
CA PRO A 399 -4.74 -15.57 15.15
C PRO A 399 -5.30 -14.38 14.35
N LEU A 400 -6.31 -13.68 14.90
CA LEU A 400 -6.82 -12.44 14.30
C LEU A 400 -5.78 -11.33 14.23
N LEU A 401 -5.03 -11.10 15.31
CA LEU A 401 -3.96 -10.13 15.27
C LEU A 401 -2.86 -10.55 14.28
N ALA A 402 -2.52 -11.84 14.22
CA ALA A 402 -1.57 -12.35 13.25
C ALA A 402 -2.02 -12.10 11.80
N TYR A 403 -3.32 -12.30 11.53
CA TYR A 403 -3.96 -11.96 10.26
C TYR A 403 -3.87 -10.46 9.95
N LEU A 404 -4.30 -9.58 10.87
CA LEU A 404 -4.31 -8.12 10.70
C LEU A 404 -2.90 -7.51 10.51
N MET A 405 -1.85 -8.20 11.00
CA MET A 405 -0.46 -7.80 10.82
C MET A 405 0.22 -8.46 9.61
N ALA A 406 -0.44 -9.40 8.93
CA ALA A 406 0.09 -10.09 7.76
C ALA A 406 -0.60 -9.65 6.47
N ASP A 407 -1.90 -9.34 6.54
CA ASP A 407 -2.76 -9.05 5.39
C ASP A 407 -2.14 -8.00 4.44
N PRO A 408 -1.93 -6.75 4.85
CA PRO A 408 -1.43 -5.75 3.92
C PRO A 408 0.03 -5.99 3.50
N GLU A 409 0.87 -6.59 4.33
CA GLU A 409 2.32 -6.69 4.09
C GLU A 409 2.71 -7.93 3.28
N LEU A 410 2.03 -9.06 3.50
CA LEU A 410 2.33 -10.34 2.88
C LEU A 410 1.38 -10.73 1.76
N SER A 411 0.44 -9.85 1.42
CA SER A 411 -0.41 -10.08 0.25
C SER A 411 0.40 -10.44 -1.00
N LEU A 412 -0.13 -11.36 -1.80
CA LEU A 412 0.56 -11.85 -3.01
C LEU A 412 1.01 -10.70 -3.92
N GLN A 413 0.18 -9.68 -4.12
CA GLN A 413 0.57 -8.49 -4.89
C GLN A 413 1.75 -7.73 -4.27
N SER A 414 1.79 -7.54 -2.94
CA SER A 414 2.89 -6.86 -2.26
C SER A 414 4.20 -7.62 -2.48
N ILE A 415 4.17 -8.95 -2.33
CA ILE A 415 5.34 -9.82 -2.54
C ILE A 415 5.88 -9.70 -3.97
N LEU A 416 4.99 -9.73 -4.98
CA LEU A 416 5.39 -9.62 -6.38
C LEU A 416 6.03 -8.26 -6.68
N ILE A 417 5.40 -7.18 -6.23
CA ILE A 417 5.88 -5.82 -6.51
C ILE A 417 7.18 -5.55 -5.76
N VAL A 418 7.28 -5.89 -4.47
CA VAL A 418 8.51 -5.73 -3.68
C VAL A 418 9.65 -6.54 -4.31
N SER A 419 9.38 -7.77 -4.77
CA SER A 419 10.36 -8.59 -5.49
C SER A 419 10.88 -7.92 -6.77
N ALA A 420 10.05 -7.14 -7.46
CA ALA A 420 10.45 -6.38 -8.65
C ALA A 420 11.27 -5.13 -8.31
N ILE A 421 11.22 -4.62 -7.07
CA ILE A 421 11.94 -3.41 -6.63
C ILE A 421 13.30 -3.77 -6.03
N ILE A 422 13.34 -4.70 -5.06
CA ILE A 422 14.57 -5.03 -4.32
C ILE A 422 15.17 -6.39 -4.70
N GLY A 423 14.49 -7.18 -5.54
CA GLY A 423 14.89 -8.52 -5.93
C GLY A 423 14.32 -9.63 -5.03
N LYS A 424 14.22 -10.84 -5.61
CA LYS A 424 13.57 -12.01 -5.00
C LYS A 424 14.15 -12.40 -3.64
N LEU A 425 15.48 -12.42 -3.50
CA LEU A 425 16.13 -12.87 -2.25
C LEU A 425 15.76 -11.98 -1.06
N LYS A 426 15.86 -10.66 -1.23
CA LYS A 426 15.50 -9.68 -0.19
C LYS A 426 14.02 -9.74 0.13
N SER A 427 13.18 -9.85 -0.90
CA SER A 427 11.73 -9.93 -0.75
C SER A 427 11.28 -11.17 0.04
N TRP A 428 11.75 -12.37 -0.33
CA TRP A 428 11.39 -13.59 0.41
C TRP A 428 11.95 -13.62 1.83
N THR A 429 13.12 -13.01 2.06
CA THR A 429 13.64 -12.83 3.42
C THR A 429 12.73 -11.92 4.25
N TYR A 430 12.29 -10.80 3.67
CA TYR A 430 11.31 -9.90 4.30
C TYR A 430 9.99 -10.63 4.60
N VAL A 431 9.45 -11.38 3.64
CA VAL A 431 8.23 -12.18 3.81
C VAL A 431 8.35 -13.16 4.98
N ALA A 432 9.47 -13.90 5.05
CA ALA A 432 9.70 -14.85 6.14
C ALA A 432 9.73 -14.17 7.51
N TRP A 433 10.39 -13.01 7.61
CA TRP A 433 10.43 -12.25 8.86
C TRP A 433 9.05 -11.71 9.24
N VAL A 434 8.34 -11.09 8.31
CA VAL A 434 6.98 -10.60 8.57
C VAL A 434 6.08 -11.74 9.02
N ALA A 435 6.08 -12.89 8.33
CA ALA A 435 5.29 -14.05 8.72
C ALA A 435 5.62 -14.53 10.15
N LEU A 436 6.91 -14.60 10.49
CA LEU A 436 7.36 -14.97 11.83
C LEU A 436 6.87 -13.96 12.88
N PHE A 437 7.10 -12.67 12.66
CA PHE A 437 6.74 -11.62 13.62
C PHE A 437 5.23 -11.45 13.78
N SER A 438 4.44 -11.59 12.71
CA SER A 438 2.97 -11.57 12.79
C SER A 438 2.45 -12.80 13.55
N THR A 439 3.05 -13.98 13.34
CA THR A 439 2.73 -15.18 14.14
C THR A 439 3.05 -14.98 15.62
N LEU A 440 4.21 -14.40 15.94
CA LEU A 440 4.62 -14.08 17.30
C LEU A 440 3.72 -13.02 17.94
N ALA A 441 3.29 -12.01 17.17
CA ALA A 441 2.36 -10.99 17.64
C ALA A 441 1.06 -11.62 18.10
N GLY A 442 0.47 -12.47 17.25
CA GLY A 442 -0.78 -13.14 17.57
C GLY A 442 -0.66 -14.11 18.73
N LEU A 443 0.46 -14.85 18.84
CA LEU A 443 0.73 -15.72 19.99
C LEU A 443 0.83 -14.92 21.30
N LEU A 444 1.64 -13.86 21.32
CA LEU A 444 1.86 -13.03 22.51
C LEU A 444 0.57 -12.34 22.96
N TYR A 445 -0.17 -11.77 22.00
CA TYR A 445 -1.45 -11.13 22.28
C TYR A 445 -2.51 -12.14 22.71
N GLY A 446 -2.58 -13.31 22.06
CA GLY A 446 -3.48 -14.37 22.46
C GLY A 446 -3.20 -14.86 23.88
N LEU A 447 -1.92 -15.04 24.26
CA LEU A 447 -1.56 -15.44 25.64
C LEU A 447 -2.02 -14.40 26.66
N TRP A 448 -1.93 -13.12 26.31
CA TRP A 448 -2.42 -12.03 27.16
C TRP A 448 -3.93 -12.07 27.33
N VAL A 449 -4.67 -12.28 26.22
CA VAL A 449 -6.14 -12.39 26.22
C VAL A 449 -6.61 -13.65 26.96
N ASP A 450 -5.88 -14.76 26.85
CA ASP A 450 -6.16 -16.04 27.52
C ASP A 450 -5.89 -15.99 29.04
N GLY A 451 -5.42 -14.85 29.57
CA GLY A 451 -5.18 -14.67 31.01
C GLY A 451 -3.89 -15.32 31.51
N VAL A 452 -2.95 -15.66 30.62
CA VAL A 452 -1.64 -16.20 31.01
C VAL A 452 -0.85 -15.13 31.76
N ASN A 453 -0.11 -15.55 32.80
CA ASN A 453 0.65 -14.66 33.67
C ASN A 453 1.56 -13.73 32.84
N GLY A 454 1.42 -12.41 33.06
CA GLY A 454 2.19 -11.39 32.37
C GLY A 454 3.71 -11.57 32.48
N TRP A 455 4.20 -12.17 33.56
CA TRP A 455 5.62 -12.49 33.73
C TRP A 455 6.13 -13.54 32.73
N LEU A 456 5.31 -14.53 32.38
CA LEU A 456 5.66 -15.51 31.35
C LEU A 456 5.69 -14.88 29.97
N ILE A 457 4.73 -13.98 29.67
CA ILE A 457 4.69 -13.23 28.41
C ILE A 457 5.92 -12.32 28.30
N LEU A 458 6.26 -11.60 29.37
CA LEU A 458 7.48 -10.80 29.44
C LEU A 458 8.74 -11.66 29.26
N GLY A 459 8.74 -12.88 29.83
CA GLY A 459 9.79 -13.88 29.64
C GLY A 459 9.95 -14.32 28.18
N TYR A 460 8.85 -14.65 27.49
CA TYR A 460 8.87 -14.98 26.06
C TYR A 460 9.36 -13.80 25.21
N LEU A 461 8.91 -12.58 25.53
CA LEU A 461 9.29 -11.36 24.82
C LEU A 461 10.78 -11.04 25.04
N ALA A 462 11.27 -11.17 26.27
CA ALA A 462 12.69 -11.02 26.60
C ALA A 462 13.55 -12.09 25.92
N ALA A 463 13.10 -13.35 25.88
CA ALA A 463 13.78 -14.43 25.19
C ALA A 463 13.84 -14.18 23.67
N LEU A 464 12.74 -13.74 23.06
CA LEU A 464 12.69 -13.35 21.65
C LEU A 464 13.67 -12.22 21.37
N LEU A 465 13.66 -11.15 22.18
CA LEU A 465 14.58 -10.02 22.04
C LEU A 465 16.04 -10.45 22.24
N ALA A 466 16.33 -11.37 23.16
CA ALA A 466 17.67 -11.91 23.38
C ALA A 466 18.15 -12.75 22.19
N VAL A 467 17.30 -13.61 21.63
CA VAL A 467 17.60 -14.40 20.43
C VAL A 467 17.82 -13.48 19.22
N LEU A 468 16.98 -12.45 19.05
CA LEU A 468 17.17 -11.44 18.02
C LEU A 468 18.47 -10.68 18.22
N ALA A 469 18.77 -10.20 19.42
CA ALA A 469 20.02 -9.50 19.73
C ALA A 469 21.25 -10.39 19.48
N ALA A 470 21.20 -11.66 19.88
CA ALA A 470 22.26 -12.63 19.64
C ALA A 470 22.44 -12.93 18.14
N GLY A 471 21.34 -13.11 17.40
CA GLY A 471 21.34 -13.29 15.96
C GLY A 471 21.91 -12.07 15.22
N LEU A 472 21.48 -10.86 15.61
CA LEU A 472 21.99 -9.60 15.10
C LEU A 472 23.49 -9.45 15.40
N TRP A 473 23.95 -9.84 16.58
CA TRP A 473 25.36 -9.81 16.99
C TRP A 473 26.23 -10.82 16.21
N LEU A 474 25.75 -12.05 16.04
CA LEU A 474 26.42 -13.08 15.23
C LEU A 474 26.51 -12.67 13.75
N ALA A 475 25.42 -12.14 13.19
CA ALA A 475 25.37 -11.63 11.83
C ALA A 475 26.30 -10.41 11.66
N SER A 476 26.31 -9.51 12.63
CA SER A 476 27.24 -8.37 12.71
C SER A 476 28.70 -8.82 12.64
N ARG A 477 29.09 -9.83 13.43
CA ARG A 477 30.46 -10.39 13.44
C ARG A 477 30.84 -11.03 12.11
N ARG A 478 29.96 -11.80 11.48
CA ARG A 478 30.21 -12.41 10.16
C ARG A 478 30.35 -11.35 9.06
N ASN A 479 29.52 -10.31 9.09
CA ASN A 479 29.53 -9.25 8.08
C ASN A 479 30.70 -8.28 8.21
N GLY A 480 31.26 -8.11 9.41
CA GLY A 480 32.51 -7.37 9.60
C GLY A 480 33.68 -7.96 8.80
N ARG A 481 33.73 -9.29 8.68
CA ARG A 481 34.76 -10.00 7.88
C ARG A 481 34.53 -9.87 6.37
N GLN A 482 33.28 -9.84 5.92
CA GLN A 482 32.94 -9.68 4.50
C GLN A 482 33.04 -8.24 3.97
N LEU A 483 32.86 -7.22 4.81
CA LEU A 483 33.10 -5.83 4.40
C LEU A 483 34.60 -5.53 4.22
N ALA A 484 35.47 -6.22 4.96
CA ALA A 484 36.91 -6.05 4.85
C ALA A 484 37.48 -6.54 3.50
N SER A 485 36.74 -7.35 2.75
CA SER A 485 37.13 -7.85 1.43
C SER A 485 36.57 -7.02 0.26
N LEU A 486 35.85 -5.93 0.51
CA LEU A 486 35.48 -4.99 -0.56
C LEU A 486 36.70 -4.13 -0.90
N PRO A 487 37.04 -3.94 -2.19
CA PRO A 487 38.10 -3.01 -2.57
C PRO A 487 37.74 -1.64 -2.01
N ARG A 488 38.67 -1.03 -1.24
CA ARG A 488 38.51 0.35 -0.80
C ARG A 488 38.39 1.20 -2.06
N ALA A 489 37.30 1.94 -2.17
CA ALA A 489 37.17 2.96 -3.22
C ALA A 489 38.41 3.85 -3.13
N SER A 490 39.13 4.00 -4.25
CA SER A 490 40.21 4.96 -4.36
C SER A 490 39.63 6.33 -4.01
N SER A 491 40.15 6.92 -2.94
CA SER A 491 39.97 8.34 -2.68
C SER A 491 40.66 9.09 -3.83
N HIS A 492 39.91 9.39 -4.90
CA HIS A 492 40.34 10.42 -5.83
C HIS A 492 40.14 11.75 -5.10
N GLY A 493 41.28 12.34 -4.72
CA GLY A 493 41.38 13.69 -4.19
C GLY A 493 41.31 14.75 -5.27
#